data_AF-A0A970L4J7-F1
#
_entry.id   AF-A0A970L4J7-F1
#
_cell.length_a   1.000
_cell.length_b   1.000
_cell.length_c   1.000
_cell.angle_alpha   90.00
_cell.angle_beta   90.00
_cell.angle_gamma   90.00
#
_symmetry.space_group_name_H-M   'P 1'
#
loop_
_entity.id
_entity.type
_entity.pdbx_description
1 polymer ?
#
loop_
_entity_poly.entity_id
_entity_poly.type
_entity_poly.pdbx_seq_one_letter_code
_entity_poly.pdbx_strand_id
1 'polypeptide(L)'
;MGIARIGSTTVLTLGGVLFSLLIVKYSQLAVRKMVIYLITLIGVVLIAAVVSHQFWIVSKLGATPTWVLYCTAIIIGTYGLLHWAVAKGKAKWFNIIKAGGTATLSCYVMPYLLQSVFHRYVPILTQDNYYKFIDFILPQSMQTDTAYMYSGLIKCFVWALLCIWLTALLERYKIKLKI
;
A
#
# COMPACT_ATOMS: atom_id res chain seq x y z
N MET A 1 20.48 17.14 8.64
CA MET A 1 19.34 16.51 7.93
C MET A 1 19.24 14.98 8.13
N GLY A 2 19.54 14.44 9.32
CA GLY A 2 19.43 12.98 9.59
C GLY A 2 18.19 12.57 10.40
N ILE A 3 17.71 13.47 11.26
CA ILE A 3 16.66 13.18 12.26
C ILE A 3 15.27 13.03 11.62
N ALA A 4 14.97 13.79 10.57
CA ALA A 4 13.69 13.72 9.86
C ALA A 4 13.51 12.40 9.08
N ARG A 5 14.61 11.79 8.60
CA ARG A 5 14.57 10.56 7.79
C ARG A 5 14.19 9.32 8.58
N ILE A 6 14.64 9.23 9.83
CA ILE A 6 14.30 8.12 10.72
C ILE A 6 12.92 8.34 11.33
N GLY A 7 12.59 9.59 11.68
CA GLY A 7 11.30 9.92 12.28
C GLY A 7 10.10 9.70 11.35
N SER A 8 10.22 9.94 10.04
CA SER A 8 9.06 9.87 9.12
C SER A 8 8.41 8.49 9.07
N THR A 9 9.20 7.42 9.05
CA THR A 9 8.67 6.05 9.00
C THR A 9 8.14 5.60 10.36
N THR A 10 8.81 5.98 11.45
CA THR A 10 8.36 5.73 12.82
C THR A 10 7.04 6.45 13.13
N VAL A 11 6.86 7.67 12.64
CA VAL A 11 5.60 8.41 12.79
C VAL A 11 4.46 7.72 12.04
N LEU A 12 4.70 7.19 10.84
CA LEU A 12 3.70 6.43 10.09
C LEU A 12 3.30 5.14 10.81
N THR A 13 4.27 4.39 11.35
CA THR A 13 3.98 3.13 12.04
C THR A 13 3.26 3.35 13.37
N LEU A 14 3.77 4.25 14.22
CA LEU A 14 3.12 4.60 15.49
C LEU A 14 1.77 5.26 15.29
N GLY A 15 1.63 6.13 14.28
CA GLY A 15 0.37 6.74 13.90
C GLY A 15 -0.68 5.70 13.50
N GLY A 16 -0.30 4.69 12.72
CA GLY A 16 -1.17 3.57 12.35
C GLY A 16 -1.59 2.71 13.55
N VAL A 17 -0.67 2.44 14.50
CA VAL A 17 -0.97 1.73 15.75
C VAL A 17 -1.96 2.52 16.60
N LEU A 18 -1.70 3.80 16.84
CA LEU A 18 -2.58 4.69 17.60
C LEU A 18 -3.97 4.76 16.98
N PHE A 19 -4.05 4.94 15.67
CA PHE A 19 -5.31 4.96 14.93
C PHE A 19 -6.09 3.64 15.06
N SER A 20 -5.41 2.50 14.99
CA SER A 20 -6.03 1.19 15.19
C SER A 20 -6.55 1.01 16.63
N LEU A 21 -5.85 1.54 17.64
CA LEU A 21 -6.35 1.50 19.02
C LEU A 21 -7.57 2.41 19.20
N LEU A 22 -7.56 3.59 18.59
CA LEU A 22 -8.71 4.51 18.60
C LEU A 22 -9.95 3.87 17.99
N ILE A 23 -9.81 3.21 16.83
CA ILE A 23 -10.94 2.56 16.17
C ILE A 23 -11.55 1.45 17.02
N VAL A 24 -10.72 0.66 17.70
CA VAL A 24 -11.18 -0.42 18.58
C VAL A 24 -11.89 0.16 19.80
N LYS A 25 -11.31 1.20 20.42
CA LYS A 25 -11.92 1.88 21.57
C LYS A 25 -13.28 2.50 21.24
N TYR A 26 -13.41 3.08 20.04
CA TYR A 26 -14.64 3.75 19.59
C TYR A 26 -15.54 2.87 18.72
N SER A 27 -15.25 1.57 18.59
CA SER A 27 -16.04 0.62 17.80
C SER A 27 -17.47 0.44 18.33
N GLN A 28 -17.69 0.73 19.61
CA GLN A 28 -18.99 0.64 20.29
C GLN A 28 -19.87 1.89 20.05
N LEU A 29 -19.34 2.95 19.44
CA LEU A 29 -20.13 4.12 19.09
C LEU A 29 -21.04 3.83 17.89
N ALA A 30 -22.13 4.58 17.78
CA ALA A 30 -22.97 4.56 16.59
C ALA A 30 -22.12 4.78 15.33
N VAL A 31 -22.28 3.92 14.32
CA VAL A 31 -21.53 3.93 13.05
C VAL A 31 -21.49 5.32 12.42
N ARG A 32 -22.59 6.09 12.51
CA ARG A 32 -22.67 7.46 12.01
C ARG A 32 -21.62 8.39 12.65
N LYS A 33 -21.43 8.32 13.97
CA LYS A 33 -20.46 9.16 14.70
C LYS A 33 -19.02 8.77 14.34
N MET A 34 -18.77 7.46 14.21
CA MET A 34 -17.47 6.92 13.78
C MET A 34 -17.08 7.40 12.38
N VAL A 35 -18.01 7.35 11.42
CA VAL A 35 -17.78 7.82 10.05
C VAL A 35 -17.51 9.32 10.02
N ILE A 36 -18.27 10.12 10.79
CA ILE A 36 -18.02 11.56 10.89
C ILE A 36 -16.61 11.82 11.43
N TYR A 37 -16.21 11.15 12.52
CA TYR A 37 -14.86 11.29 13.08
C TYR A 37 -13.77 10.96 12.05
N LEU A 38 -13.92 9.86 11.31
CA LEU A 38 -12.98 9.46 10.25
C LEU A 38 -12.87 10.52 9.15
N ILE A 39 -14.00 11.02 8.65
CA ILE A 39 -14.02 12.05 7.60
C ILE A 39 -13.38 13.33 8.11
N THR A 40 -13.69 13.75 9.34
CA THR A 40 -13.07 14.95 9.94
C THR A 40 -11.56 14.78 10.09
N LEU A 41 -11.09 13.61 10.54
CA LEU A 41 -9.67 13.35 10.71
C LEU A 41 -8.93 13.36 9.36
N ILE A 42 -9.51 12.72 8.33
CA ILE A 42 -8.95 12.75 6.97
C ILE A 42 -8.89 14.19 6.46
N GLY A 43 -9.96 14.96 6.62
CA GLY A 43 -10.02 16.36 6.19
C GLY A 43 -8.94 17.22 6.85
N VAL A 44 -8.78 17.11 8.17
CA VAL A 44 -7.75 17.85 8.92
C VAL A 44 -6.34 17.48 8.44
N VAL A 45 -6.06 16.17 8.27
CA VAL A 45 -4.74 15.71 7.81
C VAL A 45 -4.46 16.14 6.36
N LEU A 46 -5.47 16.14 5.48
CA LEU A 46 -5.32 16.62 4.10
C LEU A 46 -5.09 18.12 4.02
N ILE A 47 -5.79 18.93 4.82
CA ILE A 47 -5.56 20.38 4.90
C ILE A 47 -4.12 20.62 5.38
N ALA A 48 -3.68 19.91 6.43
CA ALA A 48 -2.31 19.99 6.90
C ALA A 48 -1.29 19.59 5.82
N ALA A 49 -1.59 18.56 5.02
CA ALA A 49 -0.73 18.13 3.90
C ALA A 49 -0.59 19.23 2.83
N VAL A 50 -1.71 19.85 2.43
CA VAL A 50 -1.73 20.93 1.41
C VAL A 50 -1.03 22.19 1.90
N VAL A 51 -1.21 22.57 3.16
CA VAL A 51 -0.48 23.70 3.77
C VAL A 51 1.01 23.38 3.83
N SER A 52 1.37 22.17 4.25
CA SER A 52 2.77 21.73 4.29
C SER A 52 3.41 21.71 2.89
N HIS A 53 2.63 21.45 1.84
CA HIS A 53 3.09 21.42 0.44
C HIS A 53 3.61 22.78 -0.05
N GLN A 54 3.17 23.88 0.56
CA GLN A 54 3.69 25.21 0.25
C GLN A 54 5.15 25.39 0.68
N PHE A 55 5.61 24.60 1.65
CA PHE A 55 6.95 24.70 2.23
C PHE A 55 7.88 23.55 1.83
N TRP A 56 7.34 22.35 1.55
CA TRP A 56 8.13 21.16 1.18
C TRP A 56 7.58 20.46 -0.06
N ILE A 57 8.49 19.96 -0.91
CA ILE A 57 8.17 19.07 -2.04
C ILE A 57 7.68 17.71 -1.51
N VAL A 58 6.79 17.03 -2.23
CA VAL A 58 6.47 15.62 -1.93
C VAL A 58 7.63 14.72 -2.31
N SER A 59 8.40 14.27 -1.32
CA SER A 59 9.52 13.35 -1.53
C SER A 59 9.60 12.27 -0.48
N LYS A 60 9.50 11.01 -0.94
CA LYS A 60 9.75 9.80 -0.15
C LYS A 60 11.23 9.70 0.26
N LEU A 61 12.16 9.92 -0.68
CA LEU A 61 13.60 9.85 -0.43
C LEU A 61 14.10 10.98 0.48
N GLY A 62 13.40 12.12 0.44
CA GLY A 62 13.64 13.27 1.31
C GLY A 62 12.98 13.16 2.69
N ALA A 63 12.15 12.14 2.94
CA ALA A 63 11.37 11.98 4.18
C ALA A 63 10.60 13.26 4.57
N THR A 64 10.01 13.91 3.57
CA THR A 64 9.35 15.21 3.73
C THR A 64 8.05 15.08 4.54
N PRO A 65 7.72 16.08 5.37
CA PRO A 65 6.50 16.05 6.20
C PRO A 65 5.23 16.00 5.33
N THR A 66 5.26 16.62 4.16
CA THR A 66 4.17 16.59 3.16
C THR A 66 3.86 15.17 2.70
N TRP A 67 4.89 14.40 2.36
CA TRP A 67 4.74 13.00 1.98
C TRP A 67 4.13 12.17 3.12
N VAL A 68 4.60 12.36 4.36
CA VAL A 68 4.07 11.65 5.54
C VAL A 68 2.59 11.96 5.76
N LEU A 69 2.18 13.22 5.64
CA LEU A 69 0.79 13.64 5.83
C LEU A 69 -0.14 13.06 4.75
N TYR A 70 0.27 13.10 3.48
CA TYR A 70 -0.48 12.44 2.40
C TYR A 70 -0.61 10.93 2.63
N CYS A 71 0.48 10.25 3.00
CA CYS A 71 0.44 8.82 3.33
C CYS A 71 -0.50 8.54 4.50
N THR A 72 -0.47 9.36 5.55
CA THR A 72 -1.34 9.21 6.73
C THR A 72 -2.81 9.33 6.36
N ALA A 73 -3.18 10.34 5.54
CA ALA A 73 -4.54 10.51 5.06
C ALA A 73 -5.03 9.29 4.24
N ILE A 74 -4.19 8.78 3.33
CA ILE A 74 -4.48 7.60 2.51
C ILE A 74 -4.68 6.36 3.39
N ILE A 75 -3.83 6.16 4.41
CA ILE A 75 -3.93 5.02 5.33
C ILE A 75 -5.24 5.07 6.12
N ILE A 76 -5.57 6.22 6.72
CA ILE A 76 -6.81 6.41 7.49
C ILE A 76 -8.03 6.17 6.59
N GLY A 77 -8.04 6.74 5.39
CA GLY A 77 -9.12 6.55 4.42
C GLY A 77 -9.28 5.10 4.00
N THR A 78 -8.19 4.44 3.62
CA THR A 78 -8.19 3.02 3.21
C THR A 78 -8.67 2.12 4.34
N TYR A 79 -8.18 2.34 5.56
CA TYR A 79 -8.60 1.58 6.73
C TYR A 79 -10.09 1.77 7.04
N GLY A 80 -10.59 3.01 6.96
CA GLY A 80 -12.01 3.31 7.12
C GLY A 80 -12.89 2.60 6.08
N LEU A 81 -12.45 2.58 4.81
CA LEU A 81 -13.13 1.84 3.73
C LEU A 81 -13.16 0.33 3.99
N LEU A 82 -12.05 -0.25 4.45
CA LEU A 82 -11.99 -1.67 4.81
C LEU A 82 -12.93 -1.99 5.97
N HIS A 83 -12.92 -1.17 7.03
CA HIS A 83 -13.81 -1.33 8.18
C HIS A 83 -15.29 -1.27 7.75
N TRP A 84 -15.64 -0.31 6.89
CA TRP A 84 -16.99 -0.20 6.35
C TRP A 84 -17.39 -1.40 5.47
N ALA A 85 -16.49 -1.89 4.62
CA ALA A 85 -16.74 -3.07 3.79
C ALA A 85 -16.97 -4.33 4.64
N VAL A 86 -16.23 -4.49 5.73
CA VAL A 86 -16.43 -5.58 6.70
C VAL A 86 -17.78 -5.43 7.42
N ALA A 87 -18.16 -4.22 7.86
CA ALA A 87 -19.46 -3.97 8.48
C ALA A 87 -20.66 -4.27 7.54
N LYS A 88 -20.46 -4.22 6.22
CA LYS A 88 -21.44 -4.62 5.20
C LYS A 88 -21.44 -6.13 4.90
N GLY A 89 -20.70 -6.94 5.65
CA GLY A 89 -20.63 -8.39 5.48
C GLY A 89 -19.73 -8.85 4.32
N LYS A 90 -18.97 -7.94 3.67
CA LYS A 90 -18.10 -8.28 2.53
C LYS A 90 -16.73 -8.82 2.96
N ALA A 91 -16.57 -9.28 4.20
CA ALA A 91 -15.31 -9.78 4.74
C ALA A 91 -14.69 -10.91 3.87
N LYS A 92 -15.54 -11.76 3.25
CA LYS A 92 -15.10 -12.86 2.39
C LYS A 92 -14.33 -12.40 1.14
N TRP A 93 -14.56 -11.19 0.64
CA TRP A 93 -13.83 -10.65 -0.52
C TRP A 93 -12.33 -10.49 -0.23
N PHE A 94 -11.99 -10.21 1.03
CA PHE A 94 -10.61 -10.06 1.46
C PHE A 94 -9.89 -11.40 1.68
N ASN A 95 -10.57 -12.54 1.50
CA ASN A 95 -9.93 -13.84 1.65
C ASN A 95 -8.87 -14.09 0.55
N ILE A 96 -9.00 -13.44 -0.62
CA ILE A 96 -8.02 -13.51 -1.71
C ILE A 96 -6.68 -12.92 -1.26
N ILE A 97 -6.70 -11.84 -0.49
CA ILE A 97 -5.50 -11.14 -0.01
C ILE A 97 -5.05 -11.58 1.39
N LYS A 98 -5.73 -12.57 1.98
CA LYS A 98 -5.50 -13.02 3.36
C LYS A 98 -4.05 -13.48 3.60
N ALA A 99 -3.44 -14.13 2.61
CA ALA A 99 -2.06 -14.61 2.69
C ALA A 99 -1.04 -13.49 2.96
N GLY A 100 -1.32 -12.28 2.49
CA GLY A 100 -0.48 -11.11 2.79
C GLY A 100 -0.48 -10.72 4.27
N GLY A 101 -1.53 -11.07 5.01
CA GLY A 101 -1.65 -10.80 6.45
C GLY A 101 -1.30 -11.99 7.36
N THR A 102 -1.40 -13.24 6.88
CA THR A 102 -1.07 -14.44 7.67
C THR A 102 0.40 -14.84 7.56
N ALA A 103 1.01 -14.67 6.39
CA ALA A 103 2.41 -14.95 6.11
C ALA A 103 3.14 -13.68 5.67
N THR A 104 3.04 -12.63 6.51
CA THR A 104 3.58 -11.28 6.23
C THR A 104 5.05 -11.30 5.86
N LEU A 105 5.87 -12.08 6.57
CA LEU A 105 7.31 -12.19 6.30
C LEU A 105 7.57 -12.79 4.90
N SER A 106 6.90 -13.89 4.57
CA SER A 106 7.01 -14.49 3.25
C SER A 106 6.54 -13.51 2.16
N CYS A 107 5.41 -12.83 2.38
CA CYS A 107 4.89 -11.81 1.45
C CYS A 107 5.86 -10.64 1.25
N TYR A 108 6.62 -10.26 2.28
CA TYR A 108 7.64 -9.21 2.19
C TYR A 108 8.85 -9.63 1.35
N VAL A 109 9.22 -10.91 1.41
CA VAL A 109 10.36 -11.47 0.67
C VAL A 109 10.00 -11.84 -0.78
N MET A 110 8.72 -12.15 -1.06
CA MET A 110 8.27 -12.59 -2.38
C MET A 110 8.65 -11.68 -3.56
N PRO A 111 8.54 -10.34 -3.49
CA PRO A 111 8.91 -9.47 -4.61
C PRO A 111 10.37 -9.65 -5.03
N TYR A 112 11.27 -9.85 -4.07
CA TYR A 112 12.69 -10.07 -4.33
C TYR A 112 12.94 -11.43 -4.97
N LEU A 113 12.31 -12.49 -4.46
CA LEU A 113 12.44 -13.83 -5.03
C LEU A 113 11.90 -13.87 -6.46
N LEU A 114 10.74 -13.25 -6.69
CA LEU A 114 10.17 -13.15 -8.03
C LEU A 114 11.11 -12.42 -8.97
N GLN A 115 11.63 -11.27 -8.57
CA GLN A 115 12.61 -10.54 -9.38
C GLN A 115 13.83 -11.39 -9.73
N SER A 116 14.39 -12.14 -8.78
CA SER A 116 15.52 -13.04 -9.05
C SER A 116 15.17 -14.15 -10.05
N VAL A 117 13.98 -14.74 -9.91
CA VAL A 117 13.51 -15.81 -10.81
C VAL A 117 13.23 -15.26 -12.22
N PHE A 118 12.51 -14.15 -12.33
CA PHE A 118 12.19 -13.54 -13.63
C PHE A 118 13.44 -13.09 -14.37
N HIS A 119 14.41 -12.50 -13.67
CA HIS A 119 15.69 -12.13 -14.27
C HIS A 119 16.47 -13.34 -14.81
N ARG A 120 16.46 -14.48 -14.10
CA ARG A 120 17.21 -15.68 -14.49
C ARG A 120 16.55 -16.49 -15.59
N TYR A 121 15.23 -16.68 -15.53
CA TYR A 121 14.49 -17.60 -16.41
C TYR A 121 13.78 -16.90 -17.57
N VAL A 122 13.60 -15.58 -17.50
CA VAL A 122 12.89 -14.80 -18.53
C VAL A 122 13.66 -13.52 -18.91
N PRO A 123 14.92 -13.63 -19.37
CA PRO A 123 15.74 -12.46 -19.72
C PRO A 123 15.14 -11.62 -20.85
N ILE A 124 14.42 -12.26 -21.78
CA ILE A 124 13.74 -11.63 -22.93
C ILE A 124 12.69 -10.58 -22.49
N LEU A 125 12.10 -10.73 -21.30
CA LEU A 125 11.12 -9.78 -20.75
C LEU A 125 11.73 -8.76 -19.76
N THR A 126 13.06 -8.79 -19.59
CA THR A 126 13.76 -8.06 -18.51
C THR A 126 14.90 -7.16 -19.00
N GLN A 127 15.19 -7.14 -20.32
CA GLN A 127 16.49 -6.66 -20.81
C GLN A 127 16.71 -5.14 -20.81
N ASP A 128 15.67 -4.29 -20.80
CA ASP A 128 15.87 -2.82 -20.83
C ASP A 128 15.09 -2.04 -19.76
N ASN A 129 14.16 -2.70 -19.07
CA ASN A 129 13.37 -2.11 -18.00
C ASN A 129 12.69 -3.25 -17.23
N TYR A 130 12.75 -3.21 -15.90
CA TYR A 130 12.29 -4.24 -14.94
C TYR A 130 10.78 -4.58 -15.01
N TYR A 131 10.04 -4.07 -16.02
CA TYR A 131 8.58 -4.04 -16.13
C TYR A 131 8.03 -4.27 -17.55
N LYS A 132 8.85 -4.74 -18.51
CA LYS A 132 8.39 -5.04 -19.89
C LYS A 132 7.28 -6.10 -19.97
N PHE A 133 7.06 -6.87 -18.90
CA PHE A 133 5.92 -7.80 -18.75
C PHE A 133 4.55 -7.16 -19.02
N ILE A 134 4.37 -5.87 -18.70
CA ILE A 134 3.08 -5.18 -18.89
C ILE A 134 3.04 -4.32 -20.16
N ASP A 135 4.20 -4.00 -20.76
CA ASP A 135 4.24 -3.30 -22.06
C ASP A 135 3.75 -4.19 -23.21
N PHE A 136 3.72 -5.52 -23.03
CA PHE A 136 3.09 -6.45 -23.96
C PHE A 136 1.55 -6.37 -23.96
N ILE A 137 0.93 -5.83 -22.91
CA ILE A 137 -0.53 -5.80 -22.72
C ILE A 137 -1.13 -4.43 -23.11
N LEU A 138 -0.33 -3.37 -23.21
CA LEU A 138 -0.81 -2.01 -23.49
C LEU A 138 -0.38 -1.51 -24.89
N PRO A 139 -1.33 -1.21 -25.79
CA PRO A 139 -1.01 -0.69 -27.12
C PRO A 139 -0.30 0.67 -27.05
N GLN A 140 0.56 0.94 -28.04
CA GLN A 140 1.42 2.13 -28.11
C GLN A 140 0.68 3.48 -28.07
N SER A 141 -0.64 3.49 -28.31
CA SER A 141 -1.48 4.69 -28.21
C SER A 141 -1.70 5.20 -26.78
N MET A 142 -1.40 4.39 -25.75
CA MET A 142 -1.51 4.76 -24.33
C MET A 142 -0.16 5.14 -23.69
N GLN A 143 0.79 5.61 -24.49
CA GLN A 143 2.13 6.05 -24.05
C GLN A 143 2.25 7.59 -24.06
N THR A 144 1.24 8.27 -23.51
CA THR A 144 1.26 9.73 -23.24
C THR A 144 1.60 9.96 -21.77
N ASP A 145 2.18 11.11 -21.41
CA ASP A 145 2.64 11.44 -20.03
C ASP A 145 1.66 11.06 -18.91
N THR A 146 0.36 11.27 -19.14
CA THR A 146 -0.71 10.91 -18.19
C THR A 146 -0.98 9.41 -18.13
N ALA A 147 -0.83 8.70 -19.24
CA ALA A 147 -1.08 7.27 -19.36
C ALA A 147 0.07 6.41 -18.79
N TYR A 148 1.29 6.94 -18.72
CA TYR A 148 2.39 6.32 -17.95
C TYR A 148 2.09 6.26 -16.44
N MET A 149 1.39 7.27 -15.89
CA MET A 149 1.02 7.29 -14.47
C MET A 149 0.01 6.18 -14.14
N TYR A 150 -1.05 6.05 -14.96
CA TYR A 150 -2.07 5.02 -14.74
C TYR A 150 -1.54 3.60 -15.02
N SER A 151 -0.75 3.45 -16.08
CA SER A 151 -0.12 2.15 -16.38
C SER A 151 0.84 1.74 -15.27
N GLY A 152 1.61 2.65 -14.69
CA GLY A 152 2.45 2.38 -13.51
C GLY A 152 1.67 1.86 -12.30
N LEU A 153 0.52 2.47 -11.99
CA LEU A 153 -0.31 2.03 -10.86
C LEU A 153 -0.89 0.63 -11.08
N ILE A 154 -1.39 0.35 -12.29
CA ILE A 154 -1.90 -0.96 -12.68
C ILE A 154 -0.79 -2.02 -12.61
N LYS A 155 0.41 -1.69 -13.13
CA LYS A 155 1.60 -2.55 -13.07
C LYS A 155 1.92 -2.96 -11.63
N CYS A 156 2.01 -1.98 -10.71
CA CYS A 156 2.28 -2.24 -9.30
C CYS A 156 1.15 -3.05 -8.63
N PHE A 157 -0.11 -2.78 -8.97
CA PHE A 157 -1.25 -3.50 -8.43
C PHE A 157 -1.27 -4.98 -8.83
N VAL A 158 -1.08 -5.27 -10.13
CA VAL A 158 -1.00 -6.64 -10.64
C VAL A 158 0.19 -7.38 -10.02
N TRP A 159 1.35 -6.71 -9.93
CA TRP A 159 2.53 -7.28 -9.30
C TRP A 159 2.30 -7.63 -7.83
N ALA A 160 1.65 -6.74 -7.08
CA ALA A 160 1.31 -6.97 -5.68
C ALA A 160 0.36 -8.18 -5.53
N LEU A 161 -0.67 -8.29 -6.37
CA LEU A 161 -1.59 -9.44 -6.35
C LEU A 161 -0.87 -10.76 -6.68
N LEU A 162 0.06 -10.75 -7.64
CA LEU A 162 0.88 -11.92 -7.98
C LEU A 162 1.73 -12.35 -6.78
N CYS A 163 2.40 -11.41 -6.10
CA CYS A 163 3.18 -11.69 -4.89
C CYS A 163 2.31 -12.31 -3.79
N ILE A 164 1.12 -11.75 -3.55
CA ILE A 164 0.19 -12.26 -2.53
C ILE A 164 -0.32 -13.66 -2.89
N TRP A 165 -0.66 -13.89 -4.16
CA TRP A 165 -1.14 -15.18 -4.64
C TRP A 165 -0.08 -16.28 -4.51
N LEU A 166 1.17 -15.99 -4.88
CA LEU A 166 2.27 -16.93 -4.69
C LEU A 166 2.58 -17.17 -3.22
N THR A 167 2.48 -16.14 -2.37
CA THR A 167 2.60 -16.34 -0.91
C THR A 167 1.50 -17.27 -0.40
N ALA A 168 0.26 -17.10 -0.88
CA ALA A 168 -0.86 -17.97 -0.54
C ALA A 168 -0.62 -19.41 -0.97
N LEU A 169 -0.02 -19.61 -2.14
CA LEU A 169 0.35 -20.92 -2.67
C LEU A 169 1.41 -21.58 -1.79
N LEU A 170 2.50 -20.85 -1.46
CA LEU A 170 3.56 -21.36 -0.57
C LEU A 170 3.04 -21.70 0.83
N GLU A 171 2.11 -20.90 1.35
CA GLU A 171 1.47 -21.18 2.64
C GLU A 171 0.66 -22.49 2.61
N ARG A 172 -0.01 -22.81 1.49
CA ARG A 172 -0.72 -24.10 1.32
C ARG A 172 0.22 -25.30 1.35
N TYR A 173 1.47 -25.13 0.88
CA TYR A 173 2.51 -26.16 0.95
C TYR A 173 3.25 -26.20 2.30
N LYS A 174 2.77 -25.47 3.32
CA LYS A 174 3.38 -25.38 4.67
C LYS A 174 4.83 -24.88 4.68
N ILE A 175 5.29 -24.22 3.61
CA ILE A 175 6.61 -23.61 3.55
C ILE A 175 6.50 -22.24 4.22
N LYS A 176 6.76 -22.21 5.53
CA LYS A 176 6.82 -20.96 6.31
C LYS A 176 8.27 -20.61 6.60
N LEU A 177 8.67 -19.41 6.19
CA LEU A 177 9.92 -18.82 6.66
C LEU A 177 9.75 -18.49 8.13
N LYS A 178 10.53 -19.15 8.97
CA LYS A 178 10.69 -18.83 10.38
C LYS A 178 12.01 -18.07 10.50
N ILE A 179 11.95 -16.85 11.01
CA ILE A 179 13.14 -16.15 11.53
C ILE A 179 13.22 -16.47 13.01
#